data_AF-A0A6B2VDH8-F1
#
_entry.id   AF-A0A6B2VDH8-F1
#
_cell.length_a   1.000
_cell.length_b   1.000
_cell.length_c   1.000
_cell.angle_alpha   90.00
_cell.angle_beta   90.00
_cell.angle_gamma   90.00
#
_symmetry.space_group_name_H-M   'P 1'
#
loop_
_entity.id
_entity.type
_entity.pdbx_description
1 polymer ?
#
loop_
_entity_poly.entity_id
_entity_poly.type
_entity_poly.pdbx_seq_one_letter_code
_entity_poly.pdbx_strand_id
1 'polypeptide(L)' 'LSTAALLGGADEERERCLWSPEPLELPHVRGTLITWKSVFDELRDDAQRWEHPR' A
#
# COMPACT_ATOMS: atom_id res chain seq x y z
N LEU A 1 13.86 1.18 -6.96
CA LEU A 1 12.52 1.01 -6.36
C LEU A 1 12.31 2.14 -5.37
N SER A 2 11.26 2.94 -5.55
CA SER A 2 10.93 4.05 -4.64
C SER A 2 9.57 3.78 -4.00
N THR A 3 9.48 3.96 -2.68
CA THR A 3 8.22 3.93 -1.92
C THR A 3 7.49 5.27 -1.96
N ALA A 4 8.08 6.30 -2.57
CA ALA A 4 7.48 7.64 -2.63
C ALA A 4 6.12 7.64 -3.35
N ALA A 5 5.93 6.74 -4.33
CA ALA A 5 4.63 6.55 -5.00
C ALA A 5 3.52 6.10 -4.03
N LEU A 6 3.86 5.59 -2.86
CA LEU A 6 2.92 5.15 -1.84
C LEU A 6 2.47 6.27 -0.90
N LEU A 7 3.18 7.41 -0.91
CA LEU A 7 2.90 8.57 -0.06
C LEU A 7 2.04 9.62 -0.78
N GLY A 8 1.37 9.25 -1.86
CA GLY A 8 0.60 10.15 -2.72
C GLY A 8 1.18 10.28 -4.14
N GLY A 9 0.30 10.66 -5.07
CA GLY A 9 0.63 10.81 -6.48
C GLY A 9 1.28 12.16 -6.79
N ALA A 10 0.98 13.18 -5.98
CA ALA A 10 1.50 14.53 -6.11
C ALA A 10 2.53 14.85 -5.02
N ASP A 11 3.40 15.81 -5.27
CA ASP A 11 4.45 16.20 -4.33
C ASP A 11 3.88 16.84 -3.06
N GLU A 12 2.74 17.52 -3.15
CA GLU A 12 2.05 18.09 -1.99
C GLU A 12 1.46 17.03 -1.06
N GLU A 13 1.10 15.86 -1.58
CA GLU A 13 0.64 14.73 -0.77
C GLU A 13 1.82 14.06 -0.05
N ARG A 14 2.97 13.97 -0.73
CA ARG A 14 4.22 13.48 -0.12
C ARG A 14 4.70 14.37 1.00
N GLU A 15 4.71 15.69 0.79
CA GLU A 15 5.08 16.62 1.85
C GLU A 15 4.14 16.50 3.05
N ARG A 16 2.83 16.38 2.82
CA ARG A 16 1.86 16.15 3.89
C ARG A 16 2.14 14.85 4.65
N CYS A 17 2.55 13.77 3.98
CA CYS A 17 3.01 12.55 4.64
C CYS A 17 4.25 12.77 5.50
N LEU A 18 5.23 13.52 5.02
CA LEU A 18 6.50 13.74 5.72
C LEU A 18 6.35 14.61 6.97
N TRP A 19 5.41 15.56 6.94
CA TRP A 19 5.19 16.50 8.04
C TRP A 19 4.03 16.12 8.97
N SER A 20 3.19 15.14 8.60
CA SER A 20 2.09 14.71 9.46
C SER A 20 2.61 13.96 10.70
N PRO A 21 2.14 14.31 11.91
CA PRO A 21 2.42 13.50 13.11
C PRO A 21 1.73 12.14 13.05
N GLU A 22 0.66 12.01 12.26
CA GLU A 22 -0.12 10.78 12.07
C GLU A 22 -0.31 10.50 10.57
N PRO A 23 0.73 10.03 9.87
CA PRO A 23 0.68 9.82 8.42
C PRO A 23 -0.29 8.71 8.00
N LEU A 24 -0.62 7.78 8.90
CA LEU A 24 -1.54 6.67 8.62
C LEU A 24 -3.02 7.11 8.55
N GLU A 25 -3.36 8.25 9.17
CA GLU A 25 -4.72 8.82 9.11
C GLU A 25 -4.95 9.61 7.81
N LEU A 26 -3.90 9.83 7.01
CA LEU A 26 -4.02 10.50 5.72
C LEU A 26 -4.79 9.62 4.71
N PRO A 27 -5.85 10.14 4.05
CA PRO A 27 -6.70 9.33 3.17
C PRO A 27 -5.96 8.62 2.03
N HIS A 28 -4.97 9.28 1.42
CA HIS A 28 -4.17 8.69 0.34
C HIS A 28 -3.30 7.54 0.84
N VAL A 29 -2.66 7.68 2.00
CA VAL A 29 -1.87 6.60 2.63
C VAL A 29 -2.77 5.42 2.97
N ARG A 30 -3.91 5.67 3.60
CA ARG A 30 -4.86 4.62 3.98
C ARG A 30 -5.40 3.88 2.76
N GLY A 31 -5.74 4.60 1.68
CA GLY A 31 -6.17 4.01 0.41
C GLY A 31 -5.09 3.11 -0.20
N THR A 32 -3.85 3.61 -0.29
CA THR A 32 -2.72 2.83 -0.81
C THR A 32 -2.46 1.57 0.02
N LEU A 33 -2.51 1.64 1.34
CA LEU A 33 -2.30 0.48 2.22
C LEU A 33 -3.39 -0.59 2.05
N ILE A 34 -4.66 -0.17 1.87
CA ILE A 34 -5.76 -1.10 1.58
C ILE A 34 -5.53 -1.81 0.25
N THR A 35 -5.14 -1.08 -0.79
CA THR A 35 -4.81 -1.66 -2.10
C THR A 35 -3.65 -2.65 -2.00
N TRP A 36 -2.59 -2.28 -1.27
CA TRP A 36 -1.45 -3.17 -1.02
C TRP A 36 -1.88 -4.46 -0.34
N LYS A 37 -2.68 -4.36 0.73
CA LYS A 37 -3.20 -5.53 1.42
C LYS A 37 -3.96 -6.45 0.46
N SER A 38 -4.82 -5.92 -0.41
CA SER A 38 -5.55 -6.72 -1.41
C SER A 38 -4.60 -7.46 -2.35
N VAL A 39 -3.59 -6.77 -2.89
CA VAL A 39 -2.61 -7.38 -3.79
C VAL A 39 -1.84 -8.49 -3.09
N PHE A 40 -1.40 -8.28 -1.84
CA PHE A 40 -0.72 -9.33 -1.08
C PHE A 40 -1.64 -10.50 -0.73
N ASP A 41 -2.90 -10.24 -0.43
CA ASP A 41 -3.89 -11.28 -0.18
C ASP A 41 -4.10 -12.13 -1.45
N GLU A 42 -4.24 -11.51 -2.63
CA GLU A 42 -4.33 -12.21 -3.92
C GLU A 42 -3.06 -13.03 -4.22
N LEU A 43 -1.87 -12.45 -4.04
CA LEU A 43 -0.60 -13.17 -4.27
C LEU A 43 -0.43 -14.36 -3.32
N ARG A 44 -0.88 -14.22 -2.07
CA ARG A 44 -0.87 -15.32 -1.09
C ARG A 44 -1.85 -16.42 -1.50
N ASP A 45 -3.06 -16.04 -1.90
CA ASP A 45 -4.08 -16.99 -2.33
C ASP A 45 -3.63 -17.76 -3.58
N ASP A 46 -2.99 -17.07 -4.52
CA ASP A 46 -2.32 -17.70 -5.65
C ASP A 46 -1.22 -18.65 -5.16
N ALA A 47 -0.25 -18.19 -4.36
CA ALA A 47 0.83 -19.05 -3.85
C ALA A 47 0.30 -20.32 -3.15
N GLN A 48 -0.70 -20.19 -2.28
CA GLN A 48 -1.34 -21.33 -1.60
C GLN A 48 -1.98 -22.32 -2.56
N ARG A 49 -2.59 -21.83 -3.66
CA ARG A 49 -3.17 -22.69 -4.70
C ARG A 49 -2.12 -23.52 -5.41
N TRP A 50 -0.93 -22.97 -5.63
CA TRP A 50 0.18 -23.69 -6.26
C TRP A 50 0.86 -24.68 -5.30
N GLU A 51 0.83 -24.42 -3.99
CA GLU A 51 1.38 -25.30 -2.96
C GLU A 51 0.49 -26.50 -2.62
N HIS A 52 -0.82 -26.38 -2.84
CA HIS A 52 -1.78 -27.49 -2.70
C HIS A 52 -2.28 -27.96 -4.07
N PRO A 53 -1.46 -28.70 -4.85
CA PRO A 53 -1.98 -29.41 -6.01
C PRO A 53 -2.97 -30.47 -5.51
N ARG A 54 -4.25 -30.25 -5.78
CA ARG A 54 -5.25 -31.32 -5.68
C ARG A 54 -4.97 -32.39 -6.72
#